data_AF-A0A853LK63-F1
#
_entry.id   AF-A0A853LK63-F1
#
_cell.length_a   1.000
_cell.length_b   1.000
_cell.length_c   1.000
_cell.angle_alpha   90.00
_cell.angle_beta   90.00
_cell.angle_gamma   90.00
#
_symmetry.space_group_name_H-M   'P 1'
#
loop_
_entity.id
_entity.type
_entity.pdbx_description
1 polymer ?
#
loop_
_entity_poly.entity_id
_entity_poly.type
_entity_poly.pdbx_seq_one_letter_code
_entity_poly.pdbx_strand_id
1 'polypeptide(L)'
;MAAPVSVRDDQLTRLVALAPGDGRLAALVRRVCAQTTSLPPLPACVEVGEPNSEVELAVADFAEQFSADVSSITAEQRSRLWKQLGDSTFGVVVQMYIADFVPRVRAALAALGVGAQYLAWVDGPIAWDHRTDPSDVVFNDFLLAVARMRALDPITSELVRLRGAAQHNCRLCKSVREGTALDAGGSETLYSEVERFEESTLLDDRAKAALRYADALIWTPAHLVADDVAEVRSRFSEAEAVELTFDIMRNASNKVAVALAADAPRVAHGTERYLIGADGQTIFT
;
A
#
# COMPACT_ATOMS: atom_id res chain seq x y z
N MET A 1 -7.35 -29.80 1.37
CA MET A 1 -7.19 -28.35 1.18
C MET A 1 -5.73 -28.03 1.41
N ALA A 2 -5.03 -27.44 0.44
CA ALA A 2 -3.68 -26.94 0.66
C ALA A 2 -3.75 -25.81 1.71
N ALA A 3 -2.73 -25.71 2.57
CA ALA A 3 -2.65 -24.57 3.49
C ALA A 3 -2.66 -23.26 2.68
N PRO A 4 -3.38 -22.22 3.13
CA PRO A 4 -3.39 -20.94 2.45
C PRO A 4 -1.96 -20.42 2.31
N VAL A 5 -1.62 -19.94 1.11
CA VAL A 5 -0.32 -19.31 0.86
C VAL A 5 -0.26 -18.04 1.71
N SER A 6 0.67 -17.98 2.64
CA SER A 6 0.95 -16.77 3.42
C SER A 6 2.17 -16.05 2.86
N VAL A 7 2.23 -14.74 3.11
CA VAL A 7 3.48 -13.99 3.07
C VAL A 7 4.51 -14.67 3.98
N ARG A 8 5.80 -14.63 3.61
CA ARG A 8 6.86 -15.09 4.53
C ARG A 8 6.98 -14.10 5.68
N ASP A 9 7.18 -14.61 6.88
CA ASP A 9 7.27 -13.82 8.12
C ASP A 9 8.35 -12.72 8.07
N ASP A 10 9.36 -12.85 7.21
CA ASP A 10 10.47 -11.91 7.06
C ASP A 10 10.28 -10.83 5.98
N GLN A 11 9.18 -10.83 5.21
CA GLN A 11 9.04 -9.88 4.08
C GLN A 11 8.98 -8.41 4.54
N LEU A 12 8.21 -8.09 5.58
CA LEU A 12 8.20 -6.72 6.13
C LEU A 12 9.56 -6.35 6.73
N THR A 13 10.22 -7.28 7.41
CA THR A 13 11.58 -7.09 7.94
C THR A 13 12.56 -6.71 6.83
N ARG A 14 12.48 -7.35 5.67
CA ARG A 14 13.33 -7.03 4.51
C ARG A 14 13.03 -5.64 3.94
N LEU A 15 11.76 -5.24 3.86
CA LEU A 15 11.41 -3.87 3.45
C LEU A 15 11.94 -2.82 4.44
N VAL A 16 11.84 -3.10 5.74
CA VAL A 16 12.34 -2.21 6.81
C VAL A 16 13.86 -2.12 6.81
N ALA A 17 14.57 -3.19 6.45
CA ALA A 17 16.02 -3.21 6.39
C ALA A 17 16.64 -2.38 5.25
N LEU A 18 15.86 -2.01 4.23
CA LEU A 18 16.37 -1.24 3.09
C LEU A 18 16.75 0.18 3.51
N ALA A 19 18.01 0.56 3.30
CA ALA A 19 18.51 1.93 3.50
C ALA A 19 19.61 2.25 2.48
N PRO A 20 19.29 2.34 1.17
CA PRO A 20 20.28 2.51 0.11
C PRO A 20 21.21 3.70 0.32
N GLY A 21 22.45 3.58 -0.16
CA GLY A 21 23.47 4.62 -0.03
C GLY A 21 23.91 4.81 1.42
N ASP A 22 23.97 6.06 1.88
CA ASP A 22 24.31 6.39 3.28
C ASP A 22 23.10 6.29 4.23
N GLY A 23 21.92 5.95 3.69
CA GLY A 23 20.66 5.81 4.43
C GLY A 23 20.04 7.11 4.91
N ARG A 24 20.64 8.28 4.62
CA ARG A 24 20.15 9.58 5.10
C ARG A 24 18.81 9.97 4.51
N LEU A 25 18.63 9.78 3.19
CA LEU A 25 17.34 10.02 2.54
C LEU A 25 16.26 9.06 3.05
N ALA A 26 16.59 7.79 3.26
CA ALA A 26 15.66 6.80 3.82
C ALA A 26 15.19 7.22 5.21
N ALA A 27 16.11 7.65 6.08
CA ALA A 27 15.80 8.15 7.42
C ALA A 27 14.90 9.39 7.37
N LEU A 28 15.17 10.33 6.46
CA LEU A 28 14.41 11.57 6.31
C LEU A 28 12.97 11.26 5.88
N VAL A 29 12.82 10.43 4.84
CA VAL A 29 11.52 9.99 4.32
C VAL A 29 10.73 9.26 5.41
N ARG A 30 11.35 8.35 6.16
CA ARG A 30 10.72 7.67 7.30
C ARG A 30 10.17 8.62 8.35
N ARG A 31 10.94 9.66 8.71
CA ARG A 31 10.48 10.67 9.67
C ARG A 31 9.30 11.47 9.12
N VAL A 32 9.41 11.96 7.89
CA VAL A 32 8.36 12.80 7.28
C VAL A 32 7.07 12.03 7.13
N CYS A 33 7.10 10.83 6.52
CA CYS A 33 5.90 9.99 6.36
C CYS A 33 5.22 9.68 7.70
N ALA A 34 6.02 9.38 8.73
CA ALA A 34 5.53 9.10 10.07
C ALA A 34 4.85 10.32 10.72
N GLN A 35 5.47 11.51 10.60
CA GLN A 35 4.89 12.76 11.07
C GLN A 35 3.57 13.07 10.35
N THR A 36 3.53 12.95 9.02
CA THR A 36 2.32 13.20 8.23
C THR A 36 1.18 12.27 8.60
N THR A 37 1.48 10.99 8.85
CA THR A 37 0.47 9.98 9.20
C THR A 37 0.17 9.90 10.70
N SER A 38 0.88 10.66 11.52
CA SER A 38 0.83 10.60 13.00
C SER A 38 1.11 9.19 13.56
N LEU A 39 1.97 8.42 12.88
CA LEU A 39 2.41 7.09 13.30
C LEU A 39 3.86 7.11 13.76
N PRO A 40 4.32 6.14 14.58
CA PRO A 40 5.75 6.03 14.89
C PRO A 40 6.55 5.66 13.62
N PRO A 41 7.71 6.29 13.38
CA PRO A 41 8.50 6.04 12.18
C PRO A 41 9.05 4.61 12.13
N LEU A 42 9.35 4.15 10.92
CA LEU A 42 10.20 2.97 10.77
C LEU A 42 11.61 3.29 11.34
N PRO A 43 12.32 2.29 11.87
CA PRO A 43 13.69 2.45 12.34
C PRO A 43 14.59 3.07 11.27
N ALA A 44 15.65 3.78 11.65
CA ALA A 44 16.61 4.38 10.72
C ALA A 44 18.04 3.98 11.09
N CYS A 45 18.91 3.80 10.08
CA CYS A 45 20.32 3.49 10.31
C CYS A 45 21.16 4.71 10.71
N VAL A 46 20.64 5.90 10.47
CA VAL A 46 21.25 7.19 10.81
C VAL A 46 20.20 8.12 11.40
N GLU A 47 20.60 8.91 12.39
CA GLU A 47 19.77 9.97 12.96
C GLU A 47 19.72 11.15 11.99
N VAL A 48 18.52 11.71 11.79
CA VAL A 48 18.30 12.84 10.89
C VAL A 48 17.34 13.83 11.51
N GLY A 49 17.76 15.10 11.54
CA GLY A 49 16.93 16.27 11.87
C GLY A 49 16.38 16.94 10.62
N GLU A 50 16.07 18.23 10.70
CA GLU A 50 15.46 18.95 9.57
C GLU A 50 16.26 18.85 8.24
N PRO A 51 15.57 18.91 7.09
CA PRO A 51 16.24 18.98 5.79
C PRO A 51 17.30 20.07 5.75
N ASN A 52 18.50 19.75 5.25
CA ASN A 52 19.63 20.70 5.21
C ASN A 52 20.20 20.95 3.81
N SER A 53 19.55 20.44 2.76
CA SER A 53 19.91 20.66 1.36
C SER A 53 18.67 20.82 0.48
N GLU A 54 18.83 21.37 -0.73
CA GLU A 54 17.71 21.49 -1.69
C GLU A 54 17.11 20.13 -2.08
N VAL A 55 17.95 19.09 -2.17
CA VAL A 55 17.53 17.71 -2.44
C VAL A 55 16.67 17.21 -1.28
N GLU A 56 17.13 17.35 -0.05
CA GLU A 56 16.36 16.93 1.13
C GLU A 56 15.05 17.68 1.29
N LEU A 57 15.03 18.99 1.01
CA LEU A 57 13.80 19.78 1.02
C LEU A 57 12.81 19.28 -0.04
N ALA A 58 13.28 19.03 -1.26
CA ALA A 58 12.41 18.49 -2.31
C ALA A 58 11.87 17.10 -1.97
N VAL A 59 12.69 16.24 -1.35
CA VAL A 59 12.29 14.91 -0.90
C VAL A 59 11.30 14.97 0.25
N ALA A 60 11.53 15.84 1.24
CA ALA A 60 10.64 16.02 2.38
C ALA A 60 9.26 16.55 1.94
N ASP A 61 9.23 17.64 1.17
CA ASP A 61 7.99 18.23 0.66
C ASP A 61 7.18 17.21 -0.16
N PHE A 62 7.87 16.39 -0.97
CA PHE A 62 7.22 15.37 -1.79
C PHE A 62 6.75 14.16 -0.97
N ALA A 63 7.51 13.72 0.04
CA ALA A 63 7.14 12.61 0.93
C ALA A 63 5.93 12.98 1.81
N GLU A 64 5.85 14.23 2.28
CA GLU A 64 4.69 14.74 3.00
C GLU A 64 3.45 14.67 2.11
N GLN A 65 3.49 15.26 0.92
CA GLN A 65 2.35 15.24 -0.02
C GLN A 65 1.99 13.79 -0.42
N PHE A 66 2.99 12.93 -0.68
CA PHE A 66 2.78 11.52 -0.99
C PHE A 66 2.00 10.80 0.11
N SER A 67 2.32 11.08 1.38
CA SER A 67 1.70 10.42 2.52
C SER A 67 0.31 10.98 2.84
N ALA A 68 0.13 12.30 2.70
CA ALA A 68 -1.12 13.00 2.95
C ALA A 68 -2.17 12.73 1.86
N ASP A 69 -1.84 13.00 0.61
CA ASP A 69 -2.69 12.76 -0.56
C ASP A 69 -1.85 12.74 -1.84
N VAL A 70 -1.51 11.53 -2.30
CA VAL A 70 -0.71 11.34 -3.52
C VAL A 70 -1.37 11.90 -4.78
N SER A 71 -2.71 11.96 -4.80
CA SER A 71 -3.45 12.40 -5.97
C SER A 71 -3.32 13.92 -6.21
N SER A 72 -3.00 14.66 -5.16
CA SER A 72 -2.78 16.11 -5.18
C SER A 72 -1.33 16.51 -5.46
N ILE A 73 -0.43 15.57 -5.76
CA ILE A 73 0.95 15.91 -6.20
C ILE A 73 0.90 16.69 -7.51
N THR A 74 1.51 17.88 -7.54
CA THR A 74 1.50 18.79 -8.70
C THR A 74 2.61 18.49 -9.71
N ALA A 75 2.52 19.09 -10.91
CA ALA A 75 3.58 18.98 -11.92
C ALA A 75 4.89 19.65 -11.47
N GLU A 76 4.78 20.73 -10.69
CA GLU A 76 5.91 21.48 -10.13
C GLU A 76 6.64 20.64 -9.08
N GLN A 77 5.90 19.97 -8.17
CA GLN A 77 6.50 19.05 -7.20
C GLN A 77 7.25 17.91 -7.89
N ARG A 78 6.65 17.28 -8.92
CA ARG A 78 7.32 16.25 -9.73
C ARG A 78 8.58 16.77 -10.41
N SER A 79 8.48 17.93 -11.06
CA SER A 79 9.60 18.55 -11.79
C SER A 79 10.75 18.90 -10.85
N ARG A 80 10.44 19.42 -9.66
CA ARG A 80 11.44 19.71 -8.62
C ARG A 80 12.11 18.44 -8.11
N LEU A 81 11.34 17.39 -7.81
CA LEU A 81 11.90 16.12 -7.36
C LEU A 81 12.84 15.51 -8.40
N TRP A 82 12.41 15.43 -9.67
CA TRP A 82 13.22 14.93 -10.78
C TRP A 82 14.48 15.76 -11.00
N LYS A 83 14.39 17.09 -10.91
CA LYS A 83 15.57 17.97 -11.02
C LYS A 83 16.63 17.65 -9.96
N GLN A 84 16.21 17.28 -8.75
CA GLN A 84 17.11 17.04 -7.63
C GLN A 84 17.67 15.60 -7.60
N LEU A 85 16.86 14.61 -7.99
CA LEU A 85 17.22 13.18 -7.85
C LEU A 85 17.65 12.50 -9.16
N GLY A 86 17.24 13.02 -10.33
CA GLY A 86 17.48 12.38 -11.62
C GLY A 86 17.01 10.92 -11.62
N ASP A 87 17.90 10.01 -12.04
CA ASP A 87 17.61 8.58 -12.15
C ASP A 87 17.26 7.91 -10.81
N SER A 88 17.64 8.51 -9.67
CA SER A 88 17.31 7.99 -8.35
C SER A 88 15.85 8.25 -7.93
N THR A 89 15.10 9.02 -8.71
CA THR A 89 13.72 9.44 -8.37
C THR A 89 12.82 8.25 -8.06
N PHE A 90 12.83 7.23 -8.91
CA PHE A 90 11.97 6.06 -8.75
C PHE A 90 12.24 5.32 -7.42
N GLY A 91 13.51 4.99 -7.15
CA GLY A 91 13.90 4.29 -5.92
C GLY A 91 13.59 5.08 -4.64
N VAL A 92 13.67 6.41 -4.66
CA VAL A 92 13.28 7.26 -3.51
C VAL A 92 11.75 7.26 -3.33
N VAL A 93 10.95 7.32 -4.39
CA VAL A 93 9.49 7.21 -4.28
C VAL A 93 9.04 5.83 -3.79
N VAL A 94 9.75 4.76 -4.15
CA VAL A 94 9.50 3.43 -3.56
C VAL A 94 9.81 3.43 -2.05
N GLN A 95 10.89 4.09 -1.62
CA GLN A 95 11.17 4.25 -0.19
C GLN A 95 10.07 5.05 0.53
N MET A 96 9.47 6.05 -0.11
CA MET A 96 8.30 6.76 0.43
C MET A 96 7.11 5.83 0.60
N TYR A 97 6.82 4.97 -0.37
CA TYR A 97 5.78 3.95 -0.23
C TYR A 97 6.04 3.01 0.97
N ILE A 98 7.27 2.53 1.13
CA ILE A 98 7.64 1.68 2.28
C ILE A 98 7.45 2.44 3.59
N ALA A 99 7.98 3.66 3.68
CA ALA A 99 7.91 4.53 4.85
C ALA A 99 6.49 4.97 5.22
N ASP A 100 5.60 5.11 4.23
CA ASP A 100 4.20 5.47 4.42
C ASP A 100 3.35 4.26 4.81
N PHE A 101 3.44 3.14 4.08
CA PHE A 101 2.49 2.03 4.25
C PHE A 101 2.89 0.97 5.27
N VAL A 102 4.18 0.70 5.50
CA VAL A 102 4.57 -0.29 6.51
C VAL A 102 4.13 0.12 7.93
N PRO A 103 4.26 1.40 8.35
CA PRO A 103 3.72 1.83 9.65
C PRO A 103 2.20 1.68 9.75
N ARG A 104 1.45 1.95 8.66
CA ARG A 104 -0.01 1.77 8.60
C ARG A 104 -0.38 0.31 8.80
N VAL A 105 0.28 -0.60 8.10
CA VAL A 105 0.10 -2.04 8.26
C VAL A 105 0.44 -2.50 9.67
N ARG A 106 1.55 -2.03 10.26
CA ARG A 106 1.88 -2.34 11.66
C ARG A 106 0.76 -1.93 12.60
N ALA A 107 0.27 -0.68 12.50
CA ALA A 107 -0.79 -0.18 13.35
C ALA A 107 -2.07 -1.02 13.21
N ALA A 108 -2.41 -1.40 11.98
CA ALA A 108 -3.62 -2.15 11.69
C ALA A 108 -3.57 -3.61 12.17
N LEU A 109 -2.45 -4.30 11.92
CA LEU A 109 -2.21 -5.65 12.47
C LEU A 109 -2.23 -5.66 14.00
N ALA A 110 -1.59 -4.67 14.64
CA ALA A 110 -1.60 -4.52 16.09
C ALA A 110 -3.01 -4.26 16.64
N ALA A 111 -3.80 -3.40 15.98
CA ALA A 111 -5.17 -3.11 16.39
C ALA A 111 -6.10 -4.33 16.25
N LEU A 112 -5.95 -5.10 15.17
CA LEU A 112 -6.67 -6.35 14.96
C LEU A 112 -6.24 -7.46 15.95
N GLY A 113 -5.02 -7.39 16.48
CA GLY A 113 -4.44 -8.41 17.33
C GLY A 113 -4.00 -9.66 16.54
N VAL A 114 -3.62 -9.49 15.27
CA VAL A 114 -3.21 -10.58 14.36
C VAL A 114 -1.87 -10.26 13.70
N GLY A 115 -1.23 -11.24 13.07
CA GLY A 115 -0.06 -10.99 12.23
C GLY A 115 1.22 -10.61 12.99
N ALA A 116 1.30 -10.91 14.29
CA ALA A 116 2.49 -10.64 15.11
C ALA A 116 3.78 -11.25 14.52
N GLN A 117 3.67 -12.39 13.81
CA GLN A 117 4.78 -13.04 13.13
C GLN A 117 5.45 -12.15 12.05
N TYR A 118 4.71 -11.20 11.45
CA TYR A 118 5.24 -10.29 10.44
C TYR A 118 5.92 -9.04 11.03
N LEU A 119 5.85 -8.87 12.36
CA LEU A 119 6.29 -7.65 13.08
C LEU A 119 7.59 -7.85 13.87
N ALA A 120 8.34 -8.92 13.61
CA ALA A 120 9.60 -9.22 14.30
C ALA A 120 10.65 -8.08 14.22
N TRP A 121 10.55 -7.23 13.19
CA TRP A 121 11.42 -6.05 13.02
C TRP A 121 11.18 -4.93 14.04
N VAL A 122 10.08 -4.96 14.80
CA VAL A 122 9.74 -3.90 15.77
C VAL A 122 10.71 -3.89 16.96
N ASP A 123 11.03 -5.08 17.50
CA ASP A 123 11.89 -5.24 18.68
C ASP A 123 13.20 -5.99 18.35
N GLY A 124 13.38 -6.42 17.10
CA GLY A 124 14.53 -7.19 16.65
C GLY A 124 15.70 -6.33 16.13
N PRO A 125 16.93 -6.86 16.11
CA PRO A 125 18.04 -6.19 15.45
C PRO A 125 17.81 -6.11 13.93
N ILE A 126 18.17 -4.97 13.33
CA ILE A 126 18.05 -4.76 11.88
C ILE A 126 19.43 -4.89 11.24
N ALA A 127 19.56 -5.86 10.33
CA ALA A 127 20.71 -5.96 9.44
C ALA A 127 20.45 -5.07 8.21
N TRP A 128 21.01 -3.87 8.22
CA TRP A 128 20.77 -2.87 7.17
C TRP A 128 21.28 -3.33 5.79
N ASP A 129 20.44 -3.14 4.78
CA ASP A 129 20.75 -3.35 3.38
C ASP A 129 20.92 -2.00 2.66
N HIS A 130 22.17 -1.65 2.38
CA HIS A 130 22.54 -0.40 1.72
C HIS A 130 22.68 -0.53 0.20
N ARG A 131 22.47 -1.71 -0.37
CA ARG A 131 22.85 -2.04 -1.75
C ARG A 131 21.69 -2.42 -2.65
N THR A 132 20.67 -3.07 -2.10
CA THR A 132 19.53 -3.52 -2.89
C THR A 132 18.64 -2.36 -3.30
N ASP A 133 18.19 -2.36 -4.55
CA ASP A 133 17.17 -1.41 -5.01
C ASP A 133 15.84 -1.73 -4.30
N PRO A 134 15.23 -0.76 -3.59
CA PRO A 134 13.95 -0.97 -2.92
C PRO A 134 12.83 -1.43 -3.86
N SER A 135 12.88 -1.02 -5.13
CA SER A 135 11.88 -1.41 -6.13
C SER A 135 11.90 -2.90 -6.42
N ASP A 136 13.06 -3.56 -6.42
CA ASP A 136 13.15 -5.00 -6.62
C ASP A 136 12.46 -5.76 -5.49
N VAL A 137 12.68 -5.37 -4.24
CA VAL A 137 12.06 -6.05 -3.09
C VAL A 137 10.55 -5.83 -3.06
N VAL A 138 10.09 -4.62 -3.41
CA VAL A 138 8.66 -4.32 -3.46
C VAL A 138 8.00 -5.07 -4.62
N PHE A 139 8.41 -4.81 -5.86
CA PHE A 139 7.68 -5.26 -7.06
C PHE A 139 7.97 -6.70 -7.45
N ASN A 140 9.17 -7.23 -7.19
CA ASN A 140 9.57 -8.57 -7.60
C ASN A 140 9.51 -9.61 -6.47
N ASP A 141 9.13 -9.23 -5.25
CA ASP A 141 9.02 -10.15 -4.11
C ASP A 141 7.76 -9.91 -3.25
N PHE A 142 7.67 -8.77 -2.57
CA PHE A 142 6.58 -8.51 -1.62
C PHE A 142 5.21 -8.50 -2.30
N LEU A 143 5.03 -7.69 -3.35
CA LEU A 143 3.73 -7.57 -4.01
C LEU A 143 3.29 -8.89 -4.66
N LEU A 144 4.23 -9.67 -5.19
CA LEU A 144 3.95 -10.99 -5.77
C LEU A 144 3.54 -12.00 -4.69
N ALA A 145 4.16 -11.96 -3.51
CA ALA A 145 3.80 -12.84 -2.41
C ALA A 145 2.40 -12.55 -1.87
N VAL A 146 2.06 -11.28 -1.67
CA VAL A 146 0.69 -10.88 -1.29
C VAL A 146 -0.30 -11.29 -2.38
N ALA A 147 0.03 -11.06 -3.66
CA ALA A 147 -0.82 -11.44 -4.80
C ALA A 147 -1.13 -12.94 -4.87
N ARG A 148 -0.37 -13.81 -4.20
CA ARG A 148 -0.59 -15.26 -4.15
C ARG A 148 -1.43 -15.72 -2.96
N MET A 149 -1.75 -14.84 -2.02
CA MET A 149 -2.61 -15.17 -0.89
C MET A 149 -4.04 -15.45 -1.36
N ARG A 150 -4.77 -16.35 -0.67
CA ARG A 150 -6.08 -16.87 -1.12
C ARG A 150 -7.06 -17.14 0.02
N ALA A 151 -6.82 -16.55 1.20
CA ALA A 151 -7.76 -16.62 2.32
C ALA A 151 -8.94 -15.66 2.11
N LEU A 152 -8.72 -14.49 1.53
CA LEU A 152 -9.77 -13.50 1.27
C LEU A 152 -10.50 -13.85 -0.04
N ASP A 153 -11.80 -13.65 -0.06
CA ASP A 153 -12.58 -13.87 -1.27
C ASP A 153 -12.22 -12.81 -2.35
N PRO A 154 -12.25 -13.19 -3.64
CA PRO A 154 -11.80 -12.30 -4.71
C PRO A 154 -12.70 -11.07 -4.90
N ILE A 155 -13.98 -11.12 -4.49
CA ILE A 155 -14.88 -9.97 -4.58
C ILE A 155 -14.46 -8.91 -3.57
N THR A 156 -14.28 -9.27 -2.30
CA THR A 156 -13.81 -8.35 -1.26
C THR A 156 -12.44 -7.76 -1.62
N SER A 157 -11.52 -8.59 -2.12
CA SER A 157 -10.19 -8.17 -2.59
C SER A 157 -10.28 -7.10 -3.69
N GLU A 158 -11.17 -7.29 -4.67
CA GLU A 158 -11.39 -6.32 -5.75
C GLU A 158 -12.10 -5.04 -5.27
N LEU A 159 -13.05 -5.15 -4.34
CA LEU A 159 -13.74 -3.99 -3.75
C LEU A 159 -12.75 -3.06 -3.04
N VAL A 160 -11.87 -3.60 -2.19
CA VAL A 160 -10.87 -2.78 -1.48
C VAL A 160 -9.80 -2.24 -2.42
N ARG A 161 -9.43 -3.00 -3.48
CA ARG A 161 -8.54 -2.50 -4.53
C ARG A 161 -9.13 -1.28 -5.22
N LEU A 162 -10.40 -1.36 -5.62
CA LEU A 162 -11.10 -0.27 -6.31
C LEU A 162 -11.33 0.94 -5.38
N ARG A 163 -11.59 0.71 -4.10
CA ARG A 163 -11.69 1.78 -3.10
C ARG A 163 -10.37 2.55 -2.97
N GLY A 164 -9.26 1.84 -2.77
CA GLY A 164 -7.94 2.46 -2.72
C GLY A 164 -7.54 3.14 -4.03
N ALA A 165 -7.90 2.56 -5.19
CA ALA A 165 -7.69 3.19 -6.49
C ALA A 165 -8.50 4.48 -6.67
N ALA A 166 -9.73 4.54 -6.15
CA ALA A 166 -10.54 5.76 -6.14
C ALA A 166 -9.87 6.85 -5.31
N GLN A 167 -9.43 6.50 -4.09
CA GLN A 167 -8.79 7.41 -3.13
C GLN A 167 -7.45 7.97 -3.60
N HIS A 168 -6.60 7.12 -4.18
CA HIS A 168 -5.32 7.55 -4.74
C HIS A 168 -5.46 8.14 -6.16
N ASN A 169 -6.68 8.15 -6.72
CA ASN A 169 -6.98 8.54 -8.09
C ASN A 169 -6.10 7.83 -9.17
N CYS A 170 -5.80 6.55 -8.98
CA CYS A 170 -4.99 5.77 -9.93
C CYS A 170 -5.78 5.45 -11.20
N ARG A 171 -5.48 6.11 -12.33
CA ARG A 171 -6.22 5.93 -13.59
C ARG A 171 -6.00 4.54 -14.19
N LEU A 172 -4.77 4.02 -14.12
CA LEU A 172 -4.42 2.64 -14.48
C LEU A 172 -5.31 1.62 -13.75
N CYS A 173 -5.37 1.74 -12.43
CA CYS A 173 -6.11 0.82 -11.57
C CYS A 173 -7.62 0.86 -11.82
N LYS A 174 -8.17 2.06 -12.08
CA LYS A 174 -9.59 2.25 -12.44
C LYS A 174 -9.94 1.62 -13.79
N SER A 175 -8.98 1.55 -14.72
CA SER A 175 -9.17 1.03 -16.08
C SER A 175 -9.16 -0.50 -16.20
N VAL A 176 -8.98 -1.24 -15.11
CA VAL A 176 -8.85 -2.70 -15.13
C VAL A 176 -9.72 -3.40 -14.09
N ARG A 177 -10.08 -4.67 -14.34
CA ARG A 177 -10.80 -5.55 -13.41
C ARG A 177 -10.14 -6.91 -13.26
N GLU A 178 -10.06 -7.40 -12.03
CA GLU A 178 -9.53 -8.74 -11.76
C GLU A 178 -10.55 -9.82 -12.18
N GLY A 179 -10.09 -10.77 -12.98
CA GLY A 179 -10.95 -11.74 -13.64
C GLY A 179 -11.56 -12.78 -12.70
N THR A 180 -10.84 -13.22 -11.67
CA THR A 180 -11.36 -14.14 -10.65
C THR A 180 -12.53 -13.50 -9.88
N ALA A 181 -12.45 -12.20 -9.59
CA ALA A 181 -13.52 -11.43 -8.95
C ALA A 181 -14.75 -11.31 -9.85
N LEU A 182 -14.55 -11.04 -11.16
CA LEU A 182 -15.62 -11.06 -12.14
C LEU A 182 -16.28 -12.45 -12.24
N ASP A 183 -15.48 -13.51 -12.28
CA ASP A 183 -15.99 -14.90 -12.37
C ASP A 183 -16.74 -15.33 -11.10
N ALA A 184 -16.38 -14.75 -9.96
CA ALA A 184 -17.08 -14.96 -8.68
C ALA A 184 -18.42 -14.20 -8.58
N GLY A 185 -18.79 -13.40 -9.57
CA GLY A 185 -20.03 -12.61 -9.59
C GLY A 185 -19.84 -11.11 -9.38
N GLY A 186 -18.58 -10.65 -9.32
CA GLY A 186 -18.26 -9.23 -9.40
C GLY A 186 -18.70 -8.60 -10.72
N SER A 187 -19.09 -7.33 -10.69
CA SER A 187 -19.63 -6.64 -11.86
C SER A 187 -19.47 -5.14 -11.73
N GLU A 188 -19.52 -4.41 -12.85
CA GLU A 188 -19.51 -2.94 -12.82
C GLU A 188 -20.67 -2.35 -12.01
N THR A 189 -21.84 -3.02 -11.97
CA THR A 189 -22.96 -2.61 -11.13
C THR A 189 -22.65 -2.69 -9.64
N LEU A 190 -21.93 -3.73 -9.21
CA LEU A 190 -21.47 -3.84 -7.82
C LEU A 190 -20.36 -2.81 -7.54
N TYR A 191 -19.41 -2.69 -8.46
CA TYR A 191 -18.23 -1.85 -8.29
C TYR A 191 -18.52 -0.35 -8.35
N SER A 192 -19.59 0.08 -9.02
CA SER A 192 -20.03 1.47 -9.01
C SER A 192 -20.46 1.96 -7.62
N GLU A 193 -20.79 1.04 -6.70
CA GLU A 193 -21.21 1.36 -5.33
C GLU A 193 -20.03 1.69 -4.41
N VAL A 194 -18.79 1.33 -4.78
CA VAL A 194 -17.60 1.40 -3.91
C VAL A 194 -17.31 2.82 -3.41
N GLU A 195 -17.62 3.85 -4.20
CA GLU A 195 -17.40 5.24 -3.78
C GLU A 195 -18.40 5.70 -2.69
N ARG A 196 -19.61 5.10 -2.66
CA ARG A 196 -20.72 5.43 -1.77
C ARG A 196 -21.22 4.21 -0.99
N PHE A 197 -20.28 3.34 -0.62
CA PHE A 197 -20.58 1.98 -0.16
C PHE A 197 -21.49 1.92 1.08
N GLU A 198 -21.46 2.93 1.94
CA GLU A 198 -22.32 3.02 3.13
C GLU A 198 -23.80 3.00 2.77
N GLU A 199 -24.16 3.72 1.71
CA GLU A 199 -25.54 3.85 1.23
C GLU A 199 -25.97 2.65 0.37
N SER A 200 -25.02 1.81 -0.03
CA SER A 200 -25.28 0.72 -0.96
C SER A 200 -26.22 -0.33 -0.35
N THR A 201 -27.17 -0.79 -1.15
CA THR A 201 -28.02 -1.95 -0.84
C THR A 201 -27.53 -3.23 -1.52
N LEU A 202 -26.50 -3.13 -2.37
CA LEU A 202 -25.89 -4.27 -3.07
C LEU A 202 -24.71 -4.87 -2.30
N LEU A 203 -24.06 -4.07 -1.45
CA LEU A 203 -22.95 -4.51 -0.61
C LEU A 203 -23.47 -4.99 0.74
N ASP A 204 -23.02 -6.17 1.15
CA ASP A 204 -23.32 -6.70 2.49
C ASP A 204 -22.45 -6.03 3.57
N ASP A 205 -22.78 -6.29 4.84
CA ASP A 205 -22.07 -5.68 5.96
C ASP A 205 -20.60 -6.10 6.03
N ARG A 206 -20.24 -7.28 5.52
CA ARG A 206 -18.86 -7.76 5.50
C ARG A 206 -18.02 -6.95 4.50
N ALA A 207 -18.54 -6.72 3.30
CA ALA A 207 -17.93 -5.85 2.30
C ALA A 207 -17.81 -4.41 2.81
N LYS A 208 -18.86 -3.87 3.44
CA LYS A 208 -18.82 -2.52 4.03
C LYS A 208 -17.78 -2.40 5.15
N ALA A 209 -17.64 -3.42 6.00
CA ALA A 209 -16.62 -3.44 7.03
C ALA A 209 -15.20 -3.42 6.43
N ALA A 210 -14.94 -4.20 5.37
CA ALA A 210 -13.65 -4.15 4.66
C ALA A 210 -13.37 -2.78 4.04
N LEU A 211 -14.39 -2.13 3.47
CA LEU A 211 -14.26 -0.80 2.85
C LEU A 211 -14.02 0.30 3.89
N ARG A 212 -14.72 0.30 5.03
CA ARG A 212 -14.43 1.21 6.16
C ARG A 212 -13.01 1.01 6.68
N TYR A 213 -12.60 -0.24 6.85
CA TYR A 213 -11.25 -0.56 7.29
C TYR A 213 -10.17 -0.07 6.31
N ALA A 214 -10.40 -0.22 4.99
CA ALA A 214 -9.53 0.34 3.97
C ALA A 214 -9.44 1.87 4.06
N ASP A 215 -10.58 2.55 4.22
CA ASP A 215 -10.63 4.01 4.42
C ASP A 215 -9.85 4.46 5.65
N ALA A 216 -10.06 3.79 6.79
CA ALA A 216 -9.39 4.12 8.04
C ALA A 216 -7.87 3.93 7.93
N LEU A 217 -7.41 2.86 7.27
CA LEU A 217 -5.99 2.60 7.06
C LEU A 217 -5.34 3.62 6.09
N ILE A 218 -6.10 4.10 5.10
CA ILE A 218 -5.61 5.05 4.09
C ILE A 218 -5.65 6.51 4.57
N TRP A 219 -6.66 6.92 5.35
CA TRP A 219 -6.85 8.34 5.71
C TRP A 219 -6.56 8.66 7.17
N THR A 220 -6.84 7.74 8.09
CA THR A 220 -6.74 8.00 9.54
C THR A 220 -6.02 6.88 10.30
N PRO A 221 -4.84 6.42 9.85
CA PRO A 221 -4.23 5.20 10.37
C PRO A 221 -3.76 5.31 11.84
N ALA A 222 -3.45 6.52 12.33
CA ALA A 222 -3.15 6.77 13.73
C ALA A 222 -4.40 6.74 14.64
N HIS A 223 -5.58 6.81 14.03
CA HIS A 223 -6.88 6.81 14.69
C HIS A 223 -7.78 5.72 14.13
N LEU A 224 -7.20 4.55 13.81
CA LEU A 224 -7.97 3.37 13.40
C LEU A 224 -9.12 3.18 14.39
N VAL A 225 -10.34 3.34 13.87
CA VAL A 225 -11.54 3.40 14.68
C VAL A 225 -11.78 2.03 15.30
N ALA A 226 -11.95 2.00 16.63
CA ALA A 226 -12.13 0.74 17.36
C ALA A 226 -13.31 -0.08 16.82
N ASP A 227 -14.38 0.59 16.38
CA ASP A 227 -15.56 -0.04 15.80
C ASP A 227 -15.26 -0.69 14.44
N ASP A 228 -14.46 -0.04 13.57
CA ASP A 228 -14.07 -0.64 12.27
C ASP A 228 -13.20 -1.88 12.47
N VAL A 229 -12.26 -1.81 13.42
CA VAL A 229 -11.43 -2.95 13.82
C VAL A 229 -12.28 -4.08 14.42
N ALA A 230 -13.25 -3.76 15.28
CA ALA A 230 -14.16 -4.74 15.86
C ALA A 230 -15.05 -5.43 14.82
N GLU A 231 -15.53 -4.67 13.83
CA GLU A 231 -16.31 -5.21 12.71
C GLU A 231 -15.47 -6.13 11.82
N VAL A 232 -14.21 -5.79 11.54
CA VAL A 232 -13.32 -6.71 10.83
C VAL A 232 -13.08 -7.98 11.65
N ARG A 233 -12.80 -7.86 12.95
CA ARG A 233 -12.59 -9.04 13.84
C ARG A 233 -13.82 -9.93 13.97
N SER A 234 -15.02 -9.39 13.88
CA SER A 234 -16.26 -10.17 14.02
C SER A 234 -16.66 -10.87 12.71
N ARG A 235 -16.23 -10.34 11.56
CA ARG A 235 -16.66 -10.81 10.24
C ARG A 235 -15.61 -11.58 9.47
N PHE A 236 -14.32 -11.42 9.80
CA PHE A 236 -13.19 -12.04 9.11
C PHE A 236 -12.40 -12.94 10.08
N SER A 237 -11.96 -14.08 9.58
CA SER A 237 -10.96 -14.91 10.27
C SER A 237 -9.62 -14.17 10.36
N GLU A 238 -8.72 -14.63 11.25
CA GLU A 238 -7.39 -14.03 11.39
C GLU A 238 -6.61 -14.03 10.08
N ALA A 239 -6.70 -15.12 9.30
CA ALA A 239 -6.03 -15.24 8.01
C ALA A 239 -6.60 -14.24 6.97
N GLU A 240 -7.93 -14.08 6.92
CA GLU A 240 -8.57 -13.11 6.04
C GLU A 240 -8.27 -11.67 6.45
N ALA A 241 -8.22 -11.37 7.75
CA ALA A 241 -7.92 -10.02 8.25
C ALA A 241 -6.46 -9.61 7.97
N VAL A 242 -5.53 -10.57 8.08
CA VAL A 242 -4.12 -10.40 7.64
C VAL A 242 -4.06 -10.14 6.14
N GLU A 243 -4.73 -10.97 5.34
CA GLU A 243 -4.74 -10.84 3.88
C GLU A 243 -5.36 -9.52 3.43
N LEU A 244 -6.51 -9.13 4.00
CA LEU A 244 -7.15 -7.83 3.77
C LEU A 244 -6.19 -6.67 4.02
N THR A 245 -5.45 -6.71 5.12
CA THR A 245 -4.48 -5.66 5.48
C THR A 245 -3.32 -5.61 4.48
N PHE A 246 -2.79 -6.76 4.06
CA PHE A 246 -1.73 -6.82 3.06
C PHE A 246 -2.20 -6.47 1.66
N ASP A 247 -3.43 -6.82 1.29
CA ASP A 247 -4.04 -6.44 0.01
C ASP A 247 -4.19 -4.93 -0.09
N ILE A 248 -4.65 -4.26 0.98
CA ILE A 248 -4.70 -2.79 1.01
C ILE A 248 -3.30 -2.21 0.79
N MET A 249 -2.27 -2.75 1.46
CA MET A 249 -0.88 -2.32 1.25
C MET A 249 -0.39 -2.58 -0.18
N ARG A 250 -0.63 -3.78 -0.72
CA ARG A 250 -0.25 -4.16 -2.08
C ARG A 250 -0.90 -3.22 -3.08
N ASN A 251 -2.19 -2.97 -2.94
CA ASN A 251 -2.96 -2.11 -3.83
C ASN A 251 -2.50 -0.64 -3.73
N ALA A 252 -2.08 -0.19 -2.55
CA ALA A 252 -1.49 1.12 -2.34
C ALA A 252 -0.10 1.31 -2.98
N SER A 253 0.53 0.27 -3.52
CA SER A 253 1.72 0.46 -4.36
C SER A 253 1.41 1.30 -5.61
N ASN A 254 0.14 1.44 -5.99
CA ASN A 254 -0.31 2.36 -7.02
C ASN A 254 0.06 3.83 -6.75
N LYS A 255 0.30 4.21 -5.49
CA LYS A 255 0.76 5.55 -5.11
C LYS A 255 2.08 5.88 -5.81
N VAL A 256 2.95 4.90 -6.04
CA VAL A 256 4.21 5.10 -6.78
C VAL A 256 3.94 5.57 -8.22
N ALA A 257 3.01 4.91 -8.92
CA ALA A 257 2.65 5.28 -10.28
C ALA A 257 1.97 6.66 -10.33
N VAL A 258 1.04 6.95 -9.41
CA VAL A 258 0.34 8.23 -9.34
C VAL A 258 1.30 9.38 -9.02
N ALA A 259 2.20 9.19 -8.06
CA ALA A 259 3.19 10.18 -7.67
C ALA A 259 4.08 10.59 -8.84
N LEU A 260 4.42 9.64 -9.71
CA LEU A 260 5.25 9.85 -10.88
C LEU A 260 4.45 10.20 -12.16
N ALA A 261 3.12 10.32 -12.06
CA ALA A 261 2.22 10.47 -13.22
C ALA A 261 2.38 9.37 -14.29
N ALA A 262 2.80 8.17 -13.87
CA ALA A 262 3.00 6.97 -14.68
C ALA A 262 1.77 6.03 -14.66
N ASP A 263 0.62 6.52 -14.22
CA ASP A 263 -0.62 5.76 -14.02
C ASP A 263 -1.57 5.82 -15.22
N ALA A 264 -1.05 5.97 -16.45
CA ALA A 264 -1.91 6.06 -17.65
C ALA A 264 -2.89 4.85 -17.72
N PRO A 265 -4.18 5.09 -18.05
CA PRO A 265 -5.15 4.01 -18.16
C PRO A 265 -4.77 3.08 -19.32
N ARG A 266 -5.08 1.79 -19.19
CA ARG A 266 -4.82 0.82 -20.27
C ARG A 266 -5.82 0.92 -21.41
N VAL A 267 -7.05 1.31 -21.09
CA VAL A 267 -8.13 1.52 -22.07
C VAL A 267 -8.71 2.92 -21.93
N ALA A 268 -9.13 3.51 -23.05
CA ALA A 268 -9.72 4.85 -23.07
C ALA A 268 -11.14 4.88 -22.47
N HIS A 269 -11.90 3.79 -22.64
CA HIS A 269 -13.27 3.63 -22.17
C HIS A 269 -13.49 2.22 -21.62
N GLY A 270 -14.36 2.10 -20.61
CA GLY A 270 -14.67 0.82 -19.98
C GLY A 270 -13.51 0.27 -19.16
N THR A 271 -13.40 -1.05 -19.11
CA THR A 271 -12.41 -1.77 -18.31
C THR A 271 -11.79 -2.91 -19.10
N GLU A 272 -10.51 -3.17 -18.89
CA GLU A 272 -9.81 -4.35 -19.39
C GLU A 272 -9.71 -5.41 -18.29
N ARG A 273 -9.91 -6.67 -18.64
CA ARG A 273 -9.76 -7.78 -17.71
C ARG A 273 -8.29 -8.14 -17.54
N TYR A 274 -7.88 -8.44 -16.32
CA TYR A 274 -6.58 -9.05 -16.03
C TYR A 274 -6.74 -10.22 -15.06
N LEU A 275 -5.73 -11.08 -14.99
CA LEU A 275 -5.65 -12.18 -14.04
C LEU A 275 -4.38 -12.07 -13.21
N ILE A 276 -4.40 -12.65 -12.02
CA ILE A 276 -3.20 -12.88 -11.22
C ILE A 276 -2.73 -14.32 -11.46
N GLY A 277 -1.55 -14.46 -12.09
CA GLY A 277 -0.90 -15.74 -12.34
C GLY A 277 -0.54 -16.48 -11.05
N ALA A 278 -0.23 -17.76 -11.17
CA ALA A 278 0.15 -18.60 -10.02
C ALA A 278 1.43 -18.12 -9.30
N ASP A 279 2.28 -17.39 -10.01
CA ASP A 279 3.48 -16.75 -9.47
C ASP A 279 3.20 -15.38 -8.82
N GLY A 280 1.97 -14.85 -8.94
CA GLY A 280 1.55 -13.55 -8.45
C GLY A 280 1.62 -12.43 -9.49
N GLN A 281 2.09 -12.71 -10.72
CA GLN A 281 2.21 -11.70 -11.77
C GLN A 281 0.85 -11.34 -12.38
N THR A 282 0.68 -10.08 -12.75
CA THR A 282 -0.49 -9.62 -13.50
C THR A 282 -0.37 -10.04 -14.96
N ILE A 283 -1.39 -10.74 -15.47
CA ILE A 283 -1.51 -11.20 -16.86
C ILE A 283 -2.71 -10.48 -17.49
N PHE A 284 -2.47 -9.68 -18.51
CA PHE A 284 -3.52 -9.05 -19.31
C PHE A 284 -3.98 -10.02 -20.40
N THR A 285 -5.30 -10.11 -20.60
CA THR A 285 -5.95 -11.07 -21.51
C THR A 285 -6.92 -10.37 -22.44
#